data_AF-A0A9W4GBJ0-F1
#
_entry.id   AF-A0A9W4GBJ0-F1
#
_cell.length_a   1.000
_cell.length_b   1.000
_cell.length_c   1.000
_cell.angle_alpha   90.00
_cell.angle_beta   90.00
_cell.angle_gamma   90.00
#
_symmetry.space_group_name_H-M   'P 1'
#
loop_
_entity.id
_entity.type
_entity.pdbx_description
1 polymer ?
#
loop_
_entity_poly.entity_id
_entity_poly.type
_entity_poly.pdbx_seq_one_letter_code
_entity_poly.pdbx_strand_id
1 'polypeptide(L)'
;MKIQKLSWLLTFLTASRIKCSYVVFRCGETEILDSHVRIAYFDSIHRPIAGYPITGRTPHIGNNVVLKLYPIFLHGETSITSPHQCHLAWVGGGFEWAVVIKSDLGIQLCDRVEHSPFLELQTIVYG
;
A
#
# COMPACT_ATOMS: atom_id res chain seq x y z
N MET A 1 40.81 -32.78 -7.96
CA MET A 1 39.38 -32.59 -8.30
C MET A 1 38.59 -32.45 -7.00
N LYS A 2 38.14 -31.25 -6.60
CA LYS A 2 37.15 -30.96 -5.51
C LYS A 2 37.10 -29.44 -5.21
N ILE A 3 36.70 -28.62 -6.19
CA ILE A 3 36.45 -27.17 -5.97
C ILE A 3 35.03 -26.76 -6.45
N GLN A 4 34.34 -27.62 -7.20
CA GLN A 4 33.07 -27.29 -7.83
C GLN A 4 31.87 -27.21 -6.87
N LYS A 5 31.95 -27.70 -5.62
CA LYS A 5 30.80 -27.73 -4.70
C LYS A 5 30.62 -26.46 -3.87
N LEU A 6 31.64 -25.60 -3.76
CA LEU A 6 31.58 -24.38 -2.93
C LEU A 6 30.99 -23.17 -3.67
N SER A 7 31.15 -23.13 -5.00
CA SER A 7 30.66 -22.06 -5.87
C SER A 7 29.12 -21.98 -5.85
N TRP A 8 28.43 -23.12 -5.88
CA TRP A 8 26.96 -23.16 -5.93
C TRP A 8 26.29 -22.66 -4.63
N LEU A 9 26.93 -22.87 -3.48
CA LEU A 9 26.47 -22.39 -2.17
C LEU A 9 26.56 -20.87 -2.05
N LEU A 10 27.61 -20.25 -2.63
CA LEU A 10 27.75 -18.81 -2.73
C LEU A 10 26.71 -18.20 -3.67
N THR A 11 26.41 -18.85 -4.79
CA THR A 11 25.38 -18.38 -5.73
C THR A 11 23.97 -18.38 -5.11
N PHE A 12 23.64 -19.38 -4.28
CA PHE A 12 22.38 -19.39 -3.52
C PHE A 12 22.30 -18.27 -2.47
N LEU A 13 23.39 -17.96 -1.78
CA LEU A 13 23.42 -16.88 -0.78
C LEU A 13 23.35 -15.48 -1.42
N THR A 14 23.82 -15.32 -2.66
CA THR A 14 23.75 -14.04 -3.40
C THR A 14 22.41 -13.80 -4.10
N ALA A 15 21.61 -14.83 -4.36
CA ALA A 15 20.31 -14.69 -5.05
C ALA A 15 19.18 -14.17 -4.14
N SER A 16 19.34 -14.23 -2.82
CA SER A 16 18.27 -13.92 -1.85
C SER A 16 18.15 -12.44 -1.46
N ARG A 17 18.49 -11.49 -2.34
CA ARG A 17 18.21 -10.06 -2.08
C ARG A 17 17.37 -9.43 -3.17
N ILE A 18 16.20 -10.02 -3.42
CA ILE A 18 15.07 -9.22 -3.90
C ILE A 18 14.71 -8.29 -2.75
N LYS A 19 15.23 -7.08 -2.80
CA LYS A 19 14.95 -6.00 -1.85
C LYS A 19 13.51 -5.57 -2.11
N CYS A 20 12.54 -6.30 -1.56
CA CYS A 20 11.14 -5.89 -1.54
C CYS A 20 11.02 -4.74 -0.54
N SER A 21 11.36 -3.52 -0.98
CA SER A 21 10.89 -2.32 -0.30
C SER A 21 9.39 -2.23 -0.55
N TYR A 22 8.59 -2.50 0.47
CA TYR A 22 7.15 -2.29 0.41
C TYR A 22 6.81 -1.00 1.16
N VAL A 23 6.00 -0.16 0.53
CA VAL A 23 5.43 1.01 1.18
C VAL A 23 4.24 0.53 2.01
N VAL A 24 4.25 0.86 3.30
CA VAL A 24 3.14 0.60 4.22
C VAL A 24 2.49 1.93 4.56
N PHE A 25 1.16 1.99 4.50
CA PHE A 25 0.38 3.07 5.05
C PHE A 25 -0.31 2.58 6.32
N ARG A 26 -0.11 3.26 7.44
CA ARG A 26 -0.76 2.95 8.71
C ARG A 26 -2.01 3.79 8.88
N CYS A 27 -3.14 3.12 8.87
CA CYS A 27 -4.47 3.69 9.03
C CYS A 27 -5.04 3.24 10.37
N GLY A 28 -4.67 3.93 11.45
CA GLY A 28 -4.91 3.42 12.81
C GLY A 28 -4.12 2.12 13.03
N GLU A 29 -4.82 1.06 13.42
CA GLU A 29 -4.23 -0.29 13.60
C GLU A 29 -4.13 -1.10 12.30
N THR A 30 -4.63 -0.56 11.17
CA THR A 30 -4.67 -1.27 9.89
C THR A 30 -3.46 -0.89 9.03
N GLU A 31 -2.71 -1.90 8.58
CA GLU A 31 -1.61 -1.72 7.63
C GLU A 31 -2.09 -1.94 6.19
N ILE A 32 -1.89 -0.92 5.35
CA ILE A 32 -2.24 -0.94 3.93
C ILE A 32 -0.94 -1.00 3.12
N LEU A 33 -0.81 -2.03 2.29
CA LEU A 33 0.33 -2.23 1.41
C LEU A 33 0.12 -1.54 0.07
N ASP A 34 1.21 -1.24 -0.63
CA ASP A 34 1.19 -0.73 -2.01
C ASP A 34 0.38 -1.64 -2.96
N SER A 35 0.40 -2.96 -2.75
CA SER A 35 -0.43 -3.91 -3.52
C SER A 35 -1.93 -3.64 -3.34
N HIS A 36 -2.37 -3.33 -2.11
CA HIS A 36 -3.77 -3.02 -1.83
C HIS A 36 -4.21 -1.73 -2.53
N VAL A 37 -3.33 -0.72 -2.57
CA VAL A 37 -3.57 0.53 -3.29
C VAL A 37 -3.73 0.29 -4.79
N ARG A 38 -2.84 -0.49 -5.40
CA ARG A 38 -2.92 -0.82 -6.84
C ARG A 38 -4.20 -1.57 -7.19
N ILE A 39 -4.58 -2.54 -6.36
CA ILE A 39 -5.82 -3.30 -6.54
C ILE A 39 -7.03 -2.37 -6.43
N ALA A 40 -7.08 -1.52 -5.41
CA ALA A 40 -8.17 -0.55 -5.24
C ALA A 40 -8.29 0.40 -6.43
N TYR A 41 -7.17 0.90 -6.97
CA TYR A 41 -7.20 1.74 -8.18
C TYR A 41 -7.73 0.96 -9.39
N PHE A 42 -7.24 -0.26 -9.60
CA PHE A 42 -7.71 -1.12 -10.69
C PHE A 42 -9.20 -1.41 -10.58
N ASP A 43 -9.69 -1.76 -9.39
CA ASP A 43 -11.09 -2.05 -9.12
C ASP A 43 -11.96 -0.80 -9.26
N SER A 44 -11.46 0.39 -8.93
CA SER A 44 -12.20 1.63 -9.15
C SER A 44 -12.57 1.88 -10.62
N ILE A 45 -11.78 1.33 -11.55
CA ILE A 45 -11.99 1.47 -13.00
C ILE A 45 -12.80 0.29 -13.55
N HIS A 46 -12.47 -0.94 -13.14
CA HIS A 46 -12.99 -2.15 -13.79
C HIS A 46 -14.12 -2.83 -13.00
N ARG A 47 -14.23 -2.54 -11.69
CA ARG A 47 -15.18 -3.16 -10.76
C ARG A 47 -15.75 -2.12 -9.79
N PRO A 48 -16.36 -1.03 -10.28
CA PRO A 48 -16.95 -0.03 -9.40
C PRO A 48 -18.08 -0.66 -8.57
N ILE A 49 -18.19 -0.24 -7.31
CA ILE A 49 -19.25 -0.66 -6.41
C ILE A 49 -20.26 0.48 -6.24
N ALA A 50 -21.44 0.18 -5.68
CA ALA A 50 -22.48 1.18 -5.48
C ALA A 50 -21.96 2.41 -4.70
N GLY A 51 -22.08 3.58 -5.31
CA GLY A 51 -21.64 4.85 -4.73
C GLY A 51 -20.15 5.16 -4.84
N TYR A 52 -19.34 4.30 -5.48
CA TYR A 52 -17.90 4.51 -5.65
C TYR A 52 -17.41 4.33 -7.10
N PRO A 53 -16.38 5.07 -7.52
CA PRO A 53 -15.65 6.08 -6.75
C PRO A 53 -16.49 7.32 -6.42
N ILE A 54 -16.42 7.77 -5.16
CA ILE A 54 -17.03 9.03 -4.77
C ILE A 54 -16.21 10.12 -5.43
N THR A 55 -16.89 11.08 -6.07
CA THR A 55 -16.25 12.23 -6.69
C THR A 55 -16.75 13.49 -6.01
N GLY A 56 -15.84 14.32 -5.52
CA GLY A 56 -16.19 15.52 -4.77
C GLY A 56 -15.16 16.62 -4.90
N ARG A 57 -15.56 17.83 -4.50
CA ARG A 57 -14.64 18.97 -4.32
C ARG A 57 -14.48 19.16 -2.83
N THR A 58 -13.24 19.32 -2.37
CA THR A 58 -12.95 19.71 -0.99
C THR A 58 -12.44 21.14 -1.00
N PRO A 59 -12.92 22.02 -0.10
CA PRO A 59 -12.46 23.42 -0.04
C PRO A 59 -10.96 23.53 0.31
N HIS A 60 -10.35 22.45 0.81
CA HIS A 60 -8.95 22.44 1.25
C HIS A 60 -7.95 22.00 0.16
N ILE A 61 -8.43 21.43 -0.95
CA ILE A 61 -7.58 21.10 -2.11
C ILE A 61 -8.04 22.06 -3.21
N GLY A 62 -7.13 22.93 -3.65
CA GLY A 62 -7.40 24.18 -4.38
C GLY A 62 -8.62 24.19 -5.31
N ASN A 63 -9.27 25.35 -5.40
CA ASN A 63 -10.44 25.59 -6.26
C ASN A 63 -10.19 25.02 -7.66
N ASN A 64 -10.88 23.91 -8.00
CA ASN A 64 -10.86 23.13 -9.26
C ASN A 64 -10.26 21.73 -9.19
N VAL A 65 -9.70 21.31 -8.05
CA VAL A 65 -9.25 19.92 -7.92
C VAL A 65 -10.42 19.01 -7.54
N VAL A 66 -10.66 18.00 -8.37
CA VAL A 66 -11.66 16.96 -8.11
C VAL A 66 -10.99 15.82 -7.39
N LEU A 67 -11.41 15.61 -6.13
CA LEU A 67 -11.00 14.48 -5.31
C LEU A 67 -11.88 13.28 -5.61
N LYS A 68 -11.24 12.13 -5.80
CA LYS A 68 -11.88 10.83 -5.92
C LYS A 68 -11.50 9.96 -4.74
N LEU A 69 -12.46 9.17 -4.27
CA LEU A 69 -12.28 8.21 -3.17
C LEU A 69 -12.80 6.85 -3.59
N TYR A 70 -12.09 5.78 -3.24
CA TYR A 70 -12.52 4.40 -3.44
C TYR A 70 -12.07 3.53 -2.26
N PRO A 71 -12.91 2.62 -1.72
CA PRO A 71 -12.55 1.81 -0.57
C PRO A 71 -11.44 0.81 -0.91
N ILE A 72 -10.56 0.56 0.04
CA ILE A 72 -9.52 -0.47 -0.05
C ILE A 72 -10.02 -1.72 0.69
N PHE A 73 -10.33 -2.77 -0.06
CA PHE A 73 -10.72 -4.07 0.50
C PHE A 73 -9.48 -4.93 0.73
N LEU A 74 -9.42 -5.58 1.89
CA LEU A 74 -8.24 -6.33 2.35
C LEU A 74 -8.47 -7.84 2.35
N HIS A 75 -9.72 -8.28 2.50
CA HIS A 75 -10.09 -9.68 2.69
C HIS A 75 -11.13 -10.14 1.66
N GLY A 76 -11.12 -9.54 0.46
CA GLY A 76 -12.02 -9.90 -0.63
C GLY A 76 -13.46 -9.42 -0.45
N GLU A 77 -13.67 -8.45 0.44
CA GLU A 77 -14.96 -7.79 0.60
C GLU A 77 -15.34 -7.04 -0.68
N THR A 78 -16.64 -6.92 -0.93
CA THR A 78 -17.20 -6.21 -2.09
C THR A 78 -18.11 -5.06 -1.68
N SER A 79 -18.27 -4.85 -0.37
CA SER A 79 -19.11 -3.81 0.22
C SER A 79 -18.47 -3.27 1.50
N ILE A 80 -18.81 -2.03 1.83
CA ILE A 80 -18.31 -1.37 3.04
C ILE A 80 -19.19 -1.78 4.21
N THR A 81 -18.61 -2.49 5.16
CA THR A 81 -19.28 -2.97 6.38
C THR A 81 -18.80 -2.25 7.64
N SER A 82 -17.68 -1.49 7.54
CA SER A 82 -17.07 -0.78 8.66
C SER A 82 -17.19 0.74 8.50
N PRO A 83 -17.49 1.48 9.58
CA PRO A 83 -17.42 2.94 9.59
C PRO A 83 -15.99 3.49 9.55
N HIS A 84 -14.97 2.65 9.78
CA HIS A 84 -13.55 3.01 9.75
C HIS A 84 -12.86 2.36 8.55
N GLN A 85 -13.46 2.54 7.38
CA GLN A 85 -12.95 1.98 6.13
C GLN A 85 -11.77 2.81 5.62
N CYS A 86 -10.71 2.13 5.21
CA CYS A 86 -9.59 2.76 4.50
C CYS A 86 -10.00 3.00 3.04
N HIS A 87 -9.65 4.16 2.52
CA HIS A 87 -9.91 4.57 1.14
C HIS A 87 -8.62 5.00 0.45
N LEU A 88 -8.55 4.70 -0.83
CA LEU A 88 -7.64 5.37 -1.76
C LEU A 88 -8.26 6.71 -2.13
N ALA A 89 -7.53 7.79 -1.89
CA ALA A 89 -7.86 9.14 -2.30
C ALA A 89 -6.93 9.58 -3.43
N TRP A 90 -7.45 10.15 -4.51
CA TRP A 90 -6.61 10.66 -5.59
C TRP A 90 -7.25 11.82 -6.33
N VAL A 91 -6.41 12.58 -7.03
CA VAL A 91 -6.83 13.70 -7.86
C VAL A 91 -6.39 13.50 -9.31
N GLY A 92 -7.16 14.07 -10.24
CA GLY A 92 -6.90 13.96 -11.68
C GLY A 92 -6.87 12.51 -12.19
N GLY A 93 -5.80 12.15 -12.91
CA GLY A 93 -5.57 10.81 -13.46
C GLY A 93 -5.02 9.77 -12.47
N GLY A 94 -4.77 10.15 -11.21
CA GLY A 94 -4.17 9.27 -10.19
C GLY A 94 -2.67 9.44 -9.99
N PHE A 95 -2.06 10.51 -10.54
CA PHE A 95 -0.63 10.82 -10.30
C PHE A 95 -0.37 11.31 -8.87
N GLU A 96 -1.34 11.98 -8.27
CA GLU A 96 -1.32 12.40 -6.88
C GLU A 96 -2.39 11.62 -6.12
N TRP A 97 -1.95 10.83 -5.15
CA TRP A 97 -2.80 9.94 -4.38
C TRP A 97 -2.29 9.77 -2.95
N ALA A 98 -3.18 9.34 -2.08
CA ALA A 98 -2.91 9.02 -0.69
C ALA A 98 -3.88 7.95 -0.18
N VAL A 99 -3.55 7.36 0.96
CA VAL A 99 -4.47 6.51 1.71
C VAL A 99 -5.05 7.30 2.87
N VAL A 100 -6.37 7.21 3.05
CA VAL A 100 -7.10 7.95 4.07
C VAL A 100 -8.08 7.04 4.81
N ILE A 101 -8.44 7.42 6.04
CA ILE A 101 -9.61 6.89 6.74
C ILE A 101 -10.73 7.90 6.60
N LYS A 102 -11.89 7.44 6.14
CA LYS A 102 -13.13 8.25 6.17
C LYS A 102 -13.97 7.82 7.36
N SER A 103 -14.27 8.77 8.25
CA SER A 103 -15.14 8.61 9.41
C SER A 103 -16.23 9.70 9.43
N ASP A 104 -17.11 9.66 10.43
CA ASP A 104 -18.13 10.69 10.64
C ASP A 104 -17.52 12.06 11.00
N LEU A 105 -16.30 12.08 11.51
CA LEU A 105 -15.55 13.30 11.86
C LEU A 105 -14.82 13.91 10.67
N GLY A 106 -14.79 13.21 9.53
CA GLY A 106 -14.14 13.67 8.31
C GLY A 106 -13.13 12.66 7.76
N ILE A 107 -12.19 13.17 6.97
CA ILE A 107 -11.16 12.39 6.27
C ILE A 107 -9.82 12.64 6.95
N GLN A 108 -9.15 11.57 7.35
CA GLN A 108 -7.83 11.61 7.97
C GLN A 108 -6.80 10.91 7.09
N LEU A 109 -5.63 11.52 6.90
CA LEU A 109 -4.51 10.93 6.16
C LEU A 109 -3.88 9.77 6.96
N CYS A 110 -3.56 8.67 6.28
CA CYS A 110 -2.80 7.58 6.88
C CYS A 110 -1.28 7.84 6.79
N ASP A 111 -0.55 7.41 7.81
CA ASP A 111 0.89 7.65 7.88
C ASP A 111 1.64 6.73 6.93
N ARG A 112 2.46 7.30 6.05
CA ARG A 112 3.35 6.52 5.18
C ARG A 112 4.59 6.14 5.95
N VAL A 113 4.80 4.83 6.12
CA VAL A 113 6.00 4.25 6.73
C VAL A 113 6.82 3.58 5.64
N GLU A 114 8.02 4.09 5.40
CA GLU A 114 8.99 3.41 4.54
C GLU A 114 9.63 2.26 5.32
N HIS A 115 9.19 1.04 5.06
CA HIS A 115 9.87 -0.14 5.57
C HIS A 115 10.99 -0.55 4.60
N SER A 116 12.22 -0.10 4.91
CA SER A 116 13.41 -0.78 4.41
C SER A 116 13.55 -2.08 5.17
N PRO A 117 13.59 -3.26 4.52
CA PRO A 117 13.94 -4.49 5.22
C PRO A 117 15.39 -4.35 5.72
N PHE A 118 15.55 -4.07 7.02
CA PHE A 118 16.84 -4.10 7.68
C PHE A 118 17.24 -5.58 7.73
N LEU A 119 18.20 -5.95 6.89
CA LEU A 119 18.96 -7.17 7.09
C LEU A 119 19.81 -6.97 8.35
N GLU A 120 19.28 -7.34 9.51
CA GLU A 120 20.14 -7.70 10.63
C GLU A 120 20.86 -8.99 10.24
N LEU A 121 22.01 -8.83 9.60
CA LEU A 121 23.04 -9.86 9.58
C LEU A 121 23.50 -10.05 11.02
N GLN A 122 22.77 -10.85 11.80
CA GLN A 122 23.36 -11.46 12.98
C GLN A 122 24.52 -12.30 12.47
N THR A 123 25.72 -11.77 12.73
CA THR A 123 26.97 -12.40 12.36
C THR A 123 27.02 -13.70 13.14
N ILE A 124 26.89 -14.83 12.45
CA ILE A 124 27.23 -16.13 13.06
C ILE A 124 28.75 -16.10 13.21
N VAL A 125 29.22 -15.72 14.39
CA VAL A 125 30.61 -15.87 14.79
C VAL A 125 30.81 -17.35 15.10
N TYR A 126 31.45 -18.08 14.18
CA TYR A 126 32.14 -19.30 14.56
C TYR A 126 33.52 -18.91 15.06
N GLY A 127 33.71 -19.01 16.37
CA GLY A 127 34.98 -18.89 17.07
C GLY A 127 34.93 -19.74 18.32
#